data_AF-Q87PC9-F1
#
_entry.id   AF-Q87PC9-F1
#
_cell.length_a   1.000
_cell.length_b   1.000
_cell.length_c   1.000
_cell.angle_alpha   90.00
_cell.angle_beta   90.00
_cell.angle_gamma   90.00
#
_symmetry.space_group_name_H-M   'P 1'
#
loop_
_entity.id
_entity.type
_entity.pdbx_description
1 polymer ?
#
loop_
_entity_poly.entity_id
_entity_poly.type
_entity_poly.pdbx_seq_one_letter_code
_entity_poly.pdbx_strand_id
1 'polypeptide(L)'
;MLYVILIAAILIFWLIAVDRPVLKVSFDDGHLSKVKGHIPPSFKHNLQDIGEHDPFTGELKVYNQRSGMRLVFSKDVPKKVQQRIRNVFPHQGFKANKGKKQA
;
A
#
# COMPACT_ATOMS: atom_id res chain seq x y z
N MET A 1 36.89 0.38 -17.87
CA MET A 1 35.83 -0.65 -18.00
C MET A 1 35.21 -1.01 -16.65
N LEU A 2 35.99 -1.38 -15.64
CA LEU A 2 35.46 -1.78 -14.32
C LEU A 2 34.60 -0.69 -13.64
N TYR A 3 35.00 0.58 -13.69
CA TYR A 3 34.21 1.69 -13.13
C TYR A 3 32.84 1.88 -13.79
N VAL A 4 32.74 1.64 -15.10
CA VAL A 4 31.48 1.75 -15.85
C VAL A 4 30.51 0.65 -15.40
N ILE A 5 31.03 -0.57 -15.20
CA ILE A 5 30.24 -1.70 -14.70
C ILE A 5 29.76 -1.44 -13.26
N LEU A 6 30.61 -0.85 -12.41
CA LEU A 6 30.28 -0.52 -11.02
C LEU A 6 29.17 0.55 -10.95
N ILE A 7 29.26 1.61 -11.76
CA ILE A 7 28.24 2.66 -11.83
C ILE A 7 26.92 2.08 -12.35
N ALA A 8 26.95 1.23 -13.38
CA ALA A 8 25.75 0.58 -13.90
C ALA A 8 25.08 -0.32 -12.84
N ALA A 9 25.87 -1.07 -12.07
CA ALA A 9 25.36 -1.91 -10.98
C ALA A 9 24.68 -1.08 -9.88
N ILE A 10 25.29 0.06 -9.48
CA ILE A 10 24.71 0.97 -8.49
C ILE A 10 23.39 1.56 -9.02
N LEU A 11 23.33 1.97 -10.29
CA LEU A 11 22.11 2.53 -10.89
C LEU A 11 20.97 1.51 -10.95
N ILE A 12 21.27 0.26 -11.33
CA ILE A 12 20.29 -0.83 -11.35
C ILE A 12 19.79 -1.13 -9.92
N PHE A 13 20.72 -1.22 -8.96
CA PHE A 13 20.36 -1.45 -7.56
C PHE A 13 19.47 -0.33 -7.02
N TRP A 14 19.79 0.93 -7.34
CA TRP A 14 18.98 2.06 -6.92
C TRP A 14 17.56 2.03 -7.52
N LEU A 15 17.44 1.70 -8.82
CA LEU A 15 16.13 1.55 -9.47
C LEU A 15 15.26 0.47 -8.82
N ILE A 16 15.86 -0.64 -8.36
CA ILE A 16 15.13 -1.73 -7.69
C ILE A 16 14.79 -1.36 -6.23
N ALA A 17 15.68 -0.65 -5.54
CA ALA A 17 15.52 -0.29 -4.13
C ALA A 17 14.48 0.82 -3.87
N VAL A 18 14.05 1.55 -4.91
CA VAL A 18 13.02 2.59 -4.79
C VAL A 18 11.63 1.96 -4.65
N ASP A 19 11.33 1.47 -3.44
CA ASP A 19 10.00 0.99 -3.04
C ASP A 19 9.09 2.21 -2.76
N ARG A 20 8.28 2.63 -3.74
CA ARG A 20 7.35 3.78 -3.65
C ARG A 20 5.88 3.33 -3.51
N PRO A 21 5.43 2.84 -2.34
CA PRO A 21 4.01 2.56 -2.12
C PRO A 21 3.21 3.87 -2.02
N VAL A 22 1.99 3.86 -2.56
CA VAL A 22 1.06 5.01 -2.52
C VAL A 22 0.38 5.12 -1.16
N LEU A 23 0.12 3.98 -0.53
CA LEU A 23 -0.38 3.89 0.83
C LEU A 23 0.38 2.78 1.55
N LYS A 24 0.88 3.06 2.76
CA LYS A 24 1.41 2.07 3.69
C LYS A 24 0.68 2.22 5.02
N VAL A 25 0.02 1.16 5.48
CA VAL A 25 -0.65 1.08 6.78
C VAL A 25 0.00 -0.03 7.59
N SER A 26 0.32 0.24 8.85
CA SER A 26 0.78 -0.76 9.81
C SER A 26 -0.29 -0.96 10.85
N PHE A 27 -0.62 -2.23 11.11
CA PHE A 27 -1.57 -2.68 12.11
C PHE A 27 -0.81 -3.28 13.28
N ASP A 28 -1.26 -2.94 14.49
CA ASP A 28 -0.74 -3.45 15.75
C ASP A 28 -1.93 -3.82 16.62
N ASP A 29 -2.09 -5.12 16.88
CA ASP A 29 -3.18 -5.70 17.67
C ASP A 29 -4.59 -5.23 17.25
N GLY A 30 -4.86 -5.20 15.94
CA GLY A 30 -6.14 -4.74 15.39
C GLY A 30 -6.26 -3.21 15.26
N HIS A 31 -5.34 -2.43 15.80
CA HIS A 31 -5.35 -0.96 15.68
C HIS A 31 -4.41 -0.46 14.58
N LEU A 32 -4.79 0.64 13.91
CA LEU A 32 -3.91 1.32 12.95
C LEU A 32 -2.81 2.09 13.69
N SER A 33 -1.61 1.53 13.74
CA SER A 33 -0.45 2.13 14.39
C SER A 33 0.19 3.25 13.55
N LYS A 34 0.34 3.01 12.23
CA LYS A 34 0.98 3.99 11.32
C LYS A 34 0.27 4.02 9.98
N VAL A 35 0.07 5.23 9.45
CA VAL A 35 -0.48 5.46 8.10
C VAL A 35 0.44 6.43 7.36
N LYS A 36 0.94 6.01 6.19
CA LYS A 36 1.74 6.84 5.28
C LYS A 36 1.07 6.88 3.92
N GLY A 37 0.77 8.08 3.44
CA GLY A 37 0.08 8.30 2.15
C GLY A 37 -1.38 8.69 2.33
N HIS A 38 -2.08 8.90 1.21
CA HIS A 38 -3.49 9.27 1.23
C HIS A 38 -4.37 8.03 1.44
N ILE A 39 -5.18 8.06 2.50
CA ILE A 39 -6.17 7.02 2.79
C ILE A 39 -7.58 7.60 2.64
N PRO A 40 -8.45 7.00 1.80
CA PRO A 40 -9.84 7.40 1.74
C PRO A 40 -10.53 7.20 3.10
N PRO A 41 -11.35 8.16 3.59
CA PRO A 41 -12.00 8.06 4.90
C PRO A 41 -12.86 6.80 5.08
N SER A 42 -13.60 6.40 4.04
CA SER A 42 -14.41 5.17 4.05
C SER A 42 -13.55 3.92 4.25
N PHE A 43 -12.38 3.87 3.62
CA PHE A 43 -11.46 2.76 3.78
C PHE A 43 -10.82 2.74 5.17
N LYS A 44 -10.49 3.91 5.74
CA LYS A 44 -9.97 3.98 7.11
C LYS A 44 -10.96 3.38 8.12
N HIS A 45 -12.24 3.76 8.03
CA HIS A 45 -13.27 3.23 8.92
C HIS A 45 -13.43 1.72 8.76
N ASN A 46 -13.55 1.22 7.53
CA ASN A 46 -13.65 -0.22 7.28
C ASN A 46 -12.43 -1.00 7.82
N LEU A 47 -11.23 -0.42 7.75
CA LEU A 47 -10.02 -1.04 8.30
C LEU A 47 -10.03 -1.09 9.83
N GLN A 48 -10.59 -0.07 10.49
CA GLN A 48 -10.79 -0.06 11.94
C GLN A 48 -11.80 -1.12 12.34
N ASP A 49 -12.95 -1.19 11.67
CA ASP A 49 -14.00 -2.17 11.98
C ASP A 49 -13.50 -3.62 11.81
N ILE A 50 -12.70 -3.88 10.77
CA ILE A 50 -12.08 -5.19 10.56
C ILE A 50 -11.10 -5.52 11.70
N GLY A 51 -10.31 -4.53 12.12
CA GLY A 51 -9.33 -4.69 13.20
C GLY A 51 -9.96 -4.91 14.58
N GLU A 52 -11.09 -4.25 14.87
CA GLU A 52 -11.86 -4.46 16.10
C GLU A 52 -12.51 -5.85 16.14
N HIS A 53 -13.00 -6.35 15.00
CA HIS A 53 -13.66 -7.65 14.94
C HIS A 53 -12.66 -8.83 14.91
N ASP A 54 -11.56 -8.71 14.17
CA ASP A 54 -10.56 -9.74 14.01
C ASP A 54 -9.17 -9.12 14.28
N PRO A 55 -8.68 -9.04 15.54
CA PRO A 55 -7.39 -8.43 15.87
C PRO A 55 -6.25 -9.10 15.11
N PHE A 56 -5.40 -8.28 14.48
CA PHE A 56 -4.24 -8.78 13.73
C PHE A 56 -3.11 -7.75 13.74
N THR A 57 -1.90 -8.26 13.55
CA THR A 57 -0.68 -7.44 13.41
C THR A 57 -0.12 -7.67 12.02
N GLY A 58 0.33 -6.60 11.37
CA GLY A 58 0.95 -6.71 10.05
C GLY A 58 0.99 -5.41 9.27
N GLU A 59 1.51 -5.48 8.04
CA GLU A 59 1.61 -4.32 7.15
C GLU A 59 0.74 -4.50 5.91
N LEU A 60 0.10 -3.41 5.50
CA LEU A 60 -0.62 -3.26 4.25
C LEU A 60 0.07 -2.21 3.39
N LYS A 61 0.51 -2.59 2.20
CA LYS A 61 1.05 -1.69 1.18
C LYS A 61 0.14 -1.68 -0.04
N VAL A 62 -0.07 -0.49 -0.60
CA VAL A 62 -0.79 -0.30 -1.86
C VAL A 62 0.15 0.31 -2.88
N TYR A 63 0.30 -0.36 -4.01
CA TYR A 63 1.13 0.06 -5.13
C TYR A 63 0.24 0.51 -6.29
N ASN A 64 0.62 1.59 -6.97
CA ASN A 64 -0.02 1.99 -8.20
C ASN A 64 0.71 1.35 -9.39
N GLN A 65 0.06 0.42 -10.07
CA GLN A 65 0.57 -0.25 -11.27
C GLN A 65 -0.20 0.25 -12.49
N ARG A 66 0.35 0.02 -13.70
CA ARG A 66 -0.32 0.40 -14.96
C ARG A 66 -1.71 -0.23 -15.11
N SER A 67 -1.91 -1.43 -14.55
CA SER A 67 -3.18 -2.16 -14.55
C SER A 67 -4.14 -1.76 -13.41
N GLY A 68 -3.69 -0.92 -12.47
CA GLY A 68 -4.49 -0.48 -11.33
C GLY A 68 -3.75 -0.55 -10.00
N MET A 69 -4.49 -0.38 -8.91
CA MET A 69 -3.93 -0.42 -7.56
C MET A 69 -3.76 -1.87 -7.10
N ARG A 70 -2.55 -2.25 -6.69
CA ARG A 70 -2.22 -3.57 -6.14
C ARG A 70 -2.06 -3.50 -4.63
N LEU A 71 -2.80 -4.33 -3.92
CA LEU A 71 -2.65 -4.56 -2.48
C LEU A 71 -1.60 -5.64 -2.21
N VAL A 72 -0.71 -5.37 -1.27
CA VAL A 72 0.31 -6.31 -0.77
C VAL A 72 0.24 -6.32 0.75
N PHE A 73 0.14 -7.51 1.34
CA PHE A 73 0.04 -7.73 2.78
C PHE A 73 1.34 -8.36 3.30
N SER A 74 1.69 -8.12 4.57
CA SER A 74 2.74 -8.89 5.24
C SER A 74 2.28 -10.33 5.48
N LYS A 75 3.24 -11.21 5.75
CA LYS A 75 2.98 -12.65 5.98
C LYS A 75 2.17 -12.89 7.26
N ASP A 76 2.21 -11.93 8.19
CA ASP A 76 1.58 -12.01 9.50
C ASP A 76 0.05 -11.78 9.43
N VAL A 77 -0.44 -11.18 8.34
CA VAL A 77 -1.88 -10.91 8.16
C VAL A 77 -2.61 -12.21 7.77
N PRO A 78 -3.61 -12.68 8.53
CA PRO A 78 -4.37 -13.89 8.21
C PRO A 78 -5.10 -13.78 6.86
N LYS A 79 -5.15 -14.86 6.08
CA LYS A 79 -5.79 -14.88 4.74
C LYS A 79 -7.26 -14.41 4.75
N LYS A 80 -8.00 -14.73 5.82
CA LYS A 80 -9.39 -14.29 6.01
C LYS A 80 -9.49 -12.75 6.08
N VAL A 81 -8.62 -12.13 6.87
CA VAL A 81 -8.52 -10.67 7.01
C VAL A 81 -8.06 -10.04 5.70
N GLN A 82 -7.06 -10.61 5.02
CA GLN A 82 -6.61 -10.13 3.69
C GLN A 82 -7.78 -10.07 2.69
N GLN A 83 -8.62 -11.10 2.66
CA GLN A 83 -9.76 -11.15 1.76
C GLN A 83 -10.84 -10.12 2.14
N ARG A 84 -11.14 -9.93 3.43
CA ARG A 84 -12.04 -8.87 3.89
C ARG A 84 -11.55 -7.49 3.48
N ILE A 85 -10.26 -7.22 3.66
CA ILE A 85 -9.63 -5.94 3.27
C ILE A 85 -9.72 -5.74 1.75
N ARG A 86 -9.52 -6.80 0.94
CA ARG A 86 -9.71 -6.72 -0.52
C ARG A 86 -11.14 -6.38 -0.90
N ASN A 87 -12.14 -6.94 -0.22
CA ASN A 87 -13.55 -6.71 -0.52
C ASN A 87 -13.98 -5.27 -0.23
N VAL A 88 -13.41 -4.64 0.80
CA VAL A 88 -13.72 -3.25 1.18
C VAL A 88 -12.79 -2.21 0.51
N PHE A 89 -11.89 -2.65 -0.38
CA PHE A 89 -10.89 -1.78 -0.95
C PHE A 89 -11.48 -0.83 -2.01
N PRO A 90 -11.31 0.50 -1.85
CA PRO A 90 -11.87 1.45 -2.81
C PRO A 90 -10.98 1.56 -4.06
N HIS A 91 -11.23 0.72 -5.06
CA HIS A 91 -10.52 0.77 -6.35
C HIS A 91 -10.57 2.15 -7.04
N GLN A 92 -11.61 2.94 -6.77
CA GLN A 92 -11.79 4.29 -7.32
C GLN A 92 -11.26 5.40 -6.40
N GLY A 93 -11.14 5.17 -5.09
CA GLY A 93 -10.77 6.20 -4.10
C GLY A 93 -9.29 6.60 -4.12
N PHE A 94 -8.43 5.79 -4.77
CA PHE A 94 -7.00 6.07 -4.92
C PHE A 94 -6.63 6.69 -6.28
N LYS A 95 -7.62 6.96 -7.15
CA LYS A 95 -7.38 7.76 -8.35
C LYS A 95 -7.07 9.18 -7.89
N ALA A 96 -5.79 9.48 -7.74
CA ALA A 96 -5.32 10.85 -7.69
C ALA A 96 -5.99 11.59 -8.85
N ASN A 97 -6.65 12.69 -8.52
CA ASN A 97 -7.44 13.54 -9.39
C ASN A 97 -6.57 14.12 -10.53
N LYS A 98 -6.13 13.27 -11.47
CA LYS A 98 -5.45 13.68 -12.70
C LYS A 98 -6.55 14.15 -13.66
N GLY A 99 -6.91 15.44 -13.55
CA GLY A 99 -7.57 16.13 -14.66
C GLY A 99 -8.90 16.82 -14.40
N LYS A 100 -9.08 17.55 -13.30
CA LYS A 100 -9.96 18.73 -13.35
C LYS A 100 -9.10 19.98 -13.52
N LYS A 101 -8.65 20.23 -14.76
CA LYS A 101 -8.56 21.61 -15.25
C LYS A 101 -10.01 22.07 -15.37
N GLN A 102 -10.48 22.84 -14.39
CA GLN A 102 -11.69 23.62 -14.59
C GLN A 102 -11.39 24.70 -15.65
N ALA A 103 -12.39 24.89 -16.50
CA ALA A 103 -12.36 25.68 -17.73
C ALA A 103 -12.03 27.16 -17.49
#